data_AF-A0A9P4JXD6-F1
#
_entry.id   AF-A0A9P4JXD6-F1
#
_cell.length_a   1.000
_cell.length_b   1.000
_cell.length_c   1.000
_cell.angle_alpha   90.00
_cell.angle_beta   90.00
_cell.angle_gamma   90.00
#
_symmetry.space_group_name_H-M   'P 1'
#
loop_
_entity.id
_entity.type
_entity.pdbx_description
1 polymer ?
#
loop_
_entity_poly.entity_id
_entity_poly.type
_entity_poly.pdbx_seq_one_letter_code
_entity_poly.pdbx_strand_id
1 'polypeptide(L)'
;SSTKPPTPSGTHAICGGGRANFLLCDEGYICIKEPGNPGCGPECDGYGICVKDKMCGGIAAFECEEPGQQCVDDPRDSCDPKNGGWDCGGLCVYEQYL
;
A
#
# COMPACT_ATOMS: atom_id res chain seq x y z
N SER A 1 20.78 29.16 0.43
CA SER A 1 20.71 27.70 0.60
C SER A 1 19.29 27.31 0.92
N SER A 2 18.59 26.74 -0.07
CA SER A 2 17.23 26.24 0.07
C SER A 2 17.25 24.92 0.83
N THR A 3 17.01 24.94 2.14
CA THR A 3 16.71 23.71 2.88
C THR A 3 15.26 23.36 2.59
N LYS A 4 15.02 22.58 1.54
CA LYS A 4 13.73 21.92 1.34
C LYS A 4 13.48 21.10 2.62
N PRO A 5 12.36 21.28 3.35
CA PRO A 5 12.05 20.39 4.46
C PRO A 5 12.05 18.95 3.93
N PRO A 6 12.53 17.97 4.72
CA PRO A 6 12.47 16.57 4.32
C PRO A 6 11.02 16.30 3.92
N THR A 7 10.83 15.94 2.65
CA THR A 7 9.52 15.51 2.16
C THR A 7 9.14 14.34 3.07
N PRO A 8 8.01 14.40 3.78
CA PRO A 8 7.65 13.33 4.71
C PRO A 8 7.69 12.03 3.91
N SER A 9 8.39 11.04 4.45
CA SER A 9 8.52 9.68 3.90
C SER A 9 7.17 8.93 3.83
N GLY A 10 6.05 9.64 3.94
CA GLY A 10 4.71 9.09 4.17
C GLY A 10 3.60 9.61 3.26
N THR A 11 3.89 10.37 2.19
CA THR A 11 2.94 10.50 1.07
C THR A 11 3.30 9.46 0.03
N HIS A 12 2.70 8.27 0.13
CA HIS A 12 2.71 7.30 -0.95
C HIS A 12 2.18 8.00 -2.22
N ALA A 13 2.95 7.95 -3.32
CA ALA A 13 2.56 8.55 -4.58
C ALA A 13 1.29 7.88 -5.12
N ILE A 14 0.47 8.64 -5.84
CA ILE A 14 -0.70 8.09 -6.55
C ILE A 14 -0.20 7.23 -7.71
N CYS A 15 -0.80 6.06 -7.88
CA CYS A 15 -0.50 5.13 -8.97
C CYS A 15 -1.78 4.65 -9.66
N GLY A 16 -1.63 3.90 -10.75
CA GLY A 16 -2.76 3.41 -11.52
C GLY A 16 -3.38 4.52 -12.36
N GLY A 17 -4.69 4.45 -12.57
CA GLY A 17 -5.40 5.27 -13.57
C GLY A 17 -5.26 4.65 -14.96
N GLY A 18 -6.39 4.46 -15.67
CA GLY A 18 -6.46 3.69 -16.91
C GLY A 18 -5.52 4.11 -18.07
N ARG A 19 -5.68 3.43 -19.22
CA ARG A 19 -4.73 3.35 -20.36
C ARG A 19 -4.10 4.66 -20.88
N ALA A 20 -4.70 5.83 -20.64
CA ALA A 20 -4.17 7.11 -21.10
C ALA A 20 -3.23 7.80 -20.09
N ASN A 21 -3.34 7.50 -18.79
CA ASN A 21 -2.61 8.18 -17.71
C ASN A 21 -2.20 7.20 -16.61
N PHE A 22 -1.64 6.06 -16.99
CA PHE A 22 -1.17 5.06 -16.04
C PHE A 22 0.07 5.54 -15.29
N LEU A 23 -0.08 5.77 -13.99
CA LEU A 23 0.98 6.19 -13.08
C LEU A 23 1.66 4.96 -12.47
N LEU A 24 2.95 4.83 -12.76
CA LEU A 24 3.81 3.79 -12.19
C LEU A 24 4.37 4.23 -10.84
N CYS A 25 4.62 3.23 -9.99
CA CYS A 25 5.41 3.42 -8.78
C CYS A 25 6.90 3.40 -9.08
N ASP A 26 7.67 4.06 -8.22
CA ASP A 26 9.13 3.96 -8.24
C ASP A 26 9.62 2.54 -7.92
N GLU A 27 10.90 2.28 -8.19
CA GLU A 27 11.51 0.98 -7.91
C GLU A 27 11.40 0.61 -6.42
N GLY A 28 11.01 -0.65 -6.14
CA GLY A 28 10.79 -1.13 -4.78
C GLY A 28 9.42 -0.77 -4.19
N TYR A 29 8.54 -0.16 -4.99
CA TYR A 29 7.16 0.13 -4.62
C TYR A 29 6.17 -0.55 -5.57
N ILE A 30 4.99 -0.83 -5.04
CA ILE A 30 3.91 -1.54 -5.70
C ILE A 30 2.63 -0.74 -5.59
N CYS A 31 1.83 -0.76 -6.67
CA CYS A 31 0.55 -0.09 -6.69
C CYS A 31 -0.53 -0.98 -6.07
N ILE A 32 -1.16 -0.50 -5.00
CA ILE A 32 -2.31 -1.17 -4.37
C ILE A 32 -3.53 -0.25 -4.33
N LYS A 33 -4.72 -0.83 -4.20
CA LYS A 33 -5.92 -0.10 -3.84
C LYS A 33 -5.71 0.57 -2.47
N GLU A 34 -6.10 1.84 -2.35
CA GLU A 34 -6.11 2.55 -1.07
C GLU A 34 -7.06 1.83 -0.08
N PRO A 35 -6.59 1.39 1.10
CA PRO A 35 -7.40 0.59 2.03
C PRO A 35 -8.70 1.27 2.48
N GLY A 36 -8.65 2.57 2.76
CA GLY A 36 -9.81 3.37 3.19
C GLY A 36 -10.78 3.74 2.06
N ASN A 37 -10.47 3.43 0.79
CA ASN A 37 -11.33 3.80 -0.34
C ASN A 37 -12.50 2.80 -0.52
N PRO A 38 -13.76 3.22 -0.34
CA PRO A 38 -14.93 2.35 -0.53
C PRO A 38 -15.22 2.08 -2.02
N GLY A 39 -14.65 2.87 -2.93
CA GLY A 39 -14.75 2.67 -4.37
C GLY A 39 -13.87 1.52 -4.86
N CYS A 40 -13.77 1.39 -6.19
CA CYS A 40 -12.81 0.48 -6.81
C CYS A 40 -11.46 1.20 -7.04
N GLY A 41 -10.37 0.43 -7.07
CA GLY A 41 -8.99 0.90 -7.21
C GLY A 41 -8.35 0.54 -8.55
N PRO A 42 -7.03 0.28 -8.59
CA PRO A 42 -6.32 -0.08 -9.82
C PRO A 42 -6.92 -1.30 -10.57
N GLU A 43 -7.59 -2.20 -9.86
CA GLU A 43 -8.26 -3.37 -10.44
C GLU A 43 -9.41 -3.01 -11.40
N CYS A 44 -9.96 -1.79 -11.32
CA CYS A 44 -11.02 -1.28 -12.19
C CYS A 44 -10.55 -0.09 -13.07
N ASP A 45 -9.25 -0.01 -13.37
CA ASP A 45 -8.60 1.15 -14.01
C ASP A 45 -8.64 2.46 -13.15
N GLY A 46 -8.94 2.34 -11.86
CA GLY A 46 -8.92 3.44 -10.89
C GLY A 46 -7.52 3.77 -10.37
N TYR A 47 -7.44 4.77 -9.49
CA TYR A 47 -6.20 5.12 -8.82
C TYR A 47 -5.97 4.26 -7.58
N GLY A 48 -4.69 4.14 -7.20
CA GLY A 48 -4.23 3.52 -5.97
C GLY A 48 -3.11 4.34 -5.34
N ILE A 49 -2.43 3.72 -4.38
CA ILE A 49 -1.27 4.28 -3.70
C ILE A 49 -0.06 3.35 -3.87
N CYS A 50 1.12 3.94 -4.07
CA CYS A 50 2.38 3.20 -4.12
C CYS A 50 2.86 2.87 -2.71
N VAL A 51 2.91 1.60 -2.34
CA VAL A 51 3.44 1.16 -1.04
C VAL A 51 4.73 0.38 -1.22
N LYS A 52 5.60 0.40 -0.21
CA LYS A 52 6.87 -0.35 -0.28
C LYS A 52 6.56 -1.83 -0.48
N ASP A 53 7.27 -2.49 -1.39
CA ASP A 53 7.13 -3.93 -1.63
C ASP A 53 7.83 -4.72 -0.52
N LYS A 54 7.25 -4.65 0.67
CA LYS A 54 7.72 -5.33 1.87
C LYS A 54 6.55 -5.95 2.60
N MET A 55 6.61 -7.26 2.76
CA MET A 55 5.64 -8.04 3.52
C MET A 55 5.70 -7.66 5.02
N CYS A 56 4.52 -7.56 5.62
CA CYS A 56 4.29 -7.57 7.06
C CYS A 56 3.31 -8.71 7.43
N GLY A 57 3.12 -8.98 8.72
CA GLY A 57 2.19 -10.00 9.19
C GLY A 57 2.64 -11.43 8.86
N GLY A 58 1.68 -12.27 8.46
CA GLY A 58 1.86 -13.70 8.27
C GLY A 58 2.18 -14.47 9.55
N ILE A 59 2.51 -15.77 9.40
CA ILE A 59 2.84 -16.65 10.54
C ILE A 59 4.01 -16.15 11.40
N ALA A 60 4.91 -15.38 10.79
CA ALA A 60 6.08 -14.80 11.44
C ALA A 60 5.79 -13.47 12.14
N ALA A 61 4.58 -12.91 11.99
CA ALA A 61 4.16 -11.63 12.53
C ALA A 61 5.14 -10.48 12.24
N PHE A 62 5.58 -10.35 10.98
CA PHE A 62 6.53 -9.29 10.60
C PHE A 62 5.95 -7.90 10.84
N GLU A 63 6.67 -7.05 11.56
CA GLU A 63 6.25 -5.69 11.86
C GLU A 63 6.59 -4.71 10.73
N CYS A 64 5.87 -3.60 10.69
CA CYS A 64 6.19 -2.47 9.82
C CYS A 64 7.37 -1.67 10.39
N GLU A 65 8.27 -1.25 9.50
CA GLU A 65 9.53 -0.60 9.90
C GLU A 65 9.32 0.84 10.38
N GLU A 66 8.34 1.54 9.79
CA GLU A 66 8.16 2.97 10.02
C GLU A 66 7.05 3.23 11.06
N PRO A 67 7.26 4.19 11.98
CA PRO A 67 6.22 4.64 12.90
C PRO A 67 4.98 5.16 12.15
N GLY A 68 3.80 4.80 12.66
CA GLY A 68 2.52 5.20 12.06
C GLY A 68 2.11 4.37 10.84
N GLN A 69 2.78 3.24 10.58
CA GLN A 69 2.32 2.23 9.65
C GLN A 69 1.57 1.12 10.37
N GLN A 70 0.52 0.64 9.73
CA GLN A 70 -0.20 -0.57 10.10
C GLN A 70 -0.05 -1.61 8.99
N CYS A 71 0.05 -2.87 9.41
CA CYS A 71 -0.01 -3.98 8.49
C CYS A 71 -1.44 -4.20 8.03
N VAL A 72 -1.69 -4.05 6.73
CA VAL A 72 -3.00 -4.31 6.11
C VAL A 72 -2.89 -5.45 5.12
N ASP A 73 -3.99 -6.15 4.92
CA ASP A 73 -4.12 -7.21 3.92
C ASP A 73 -3.72 -6.72 2.52
N ASP A 74 -3.00 -7.52 1.74
CA ASP A 74 -2.62 -7.14 0.37
C ASP A 74 -3.84 -7.34 -0.56
N PRO A 75 -4.49 -6.26 -1.05
CA PRO A 75 -5.71 -6.38 -1.84
C PRO A 75 -5.50 -7.05 -3.22
N ARG A 76 -4.25 -7.36 -3.58
CA ARG A 76 -3.90 -8.04 -4.83
C ARG A 76 -3.83 -9.55 -4.69
N ASP A 77 -3.77 -10.05 -3.46
CA ASP A 77 -3.76 -11.48 -3.20
C ASP A 77 -5.18 -12.05 -3.05
N SER A 78 -5.28 -13.38 -2.99
CA SER A 78 -6.53 -14.09 -2.76
C SER A 78 -6.63 -14.65 -1.33
N CYS A 79 -5.77 -14.19 -0.43
CA CYS A 79 -5.61 -14.68 0.93
C CYS A 79 -6.47 -13.83 1.85
N ASP A 80 -7.71 -14.23 2.13
CA ASP A 80 -8.59 -13.46 3.01
C ASP A 80 -8.38 -13.84 4.49
N PRO A 81 -7.81 -12.95 5.33
CA PRO A 81 -7.57 -13.23 6.74
C PRO A 81 -8.85 -13.44 7.55
N LYS A 82 -10.01 -12.98 7.06
CA LYS A 82 -11.33 -13.17 7.71
C LYS A 82 -11.94 -14.54 7.37
N ASN A 83 -11.44 -15.23 6.35
CA ASN A 83 -11.97 -16.51 5.86
C ASN A 83 -10.94 -17.66 5.92
N GLY A 84 -10.03 -17.62 6.90
CA GLY A 84 -9.12 -18.74 7.20
C GLY A 84 -7.63 -18.43 7.08
N GLY A 85 -7.24 -17.15 6.97
CA GLY A 85 -5.86 -16.75 6.74
C GLY A 85 -5.23 -15.92 7.87
N TRP A 86 -5.09 -16.46 9.08
CA TRP A 86 -4.26 -15.80 10.11
C TRP A 86 -2.79 -15.67 9.68
N ASP A 87 -2.35 -16.48 8.71
CA ASP A 87 -1.01 -16.49 8.15
C ASP A 87 -0.85 -15.64 6.88
N CYS A 88 -1.87 -14.85 6.47
CA CYS A 88 -1.76 -14.01 5.29
C CYS A 88 -0.75 -12.87 5.53
N GLY A 89 0.13 -12.68 4.55
CA GLY A 89 1.03 -11.55 4.53
C GLY A 89 0.28 -10.29 4.10
N GLY A 90 0.69 -9.16 4.64
CA GLY A 90 0.14 -7.86 4.31
C GLY A 90 1.21 -6.90 3.79
N LEU A 91 0.80 -5.65 3.62
CA LEU A 91 1.65 -4.53 3.25
C LEU A 91 1.54 -3.42 4.29
N CYS A 92 2.65 -2.72 4.50
CA CYS A 92 2.70 -1.62 5.44
C CYS A 92 2.11 -0.35 4.83
N VAL A 93 1.03 0.15 5.43
CA VAL A 93 0.32 1.36 5.01
C VAL A 93 0.25 2.34 6.16
N TYR A 94 0.44 3.63 5.88
CA TYR A 94 0.29 4.66 6.91
C TYR A 94 -1.16 4.78 7.39
N GLU A 95 -1.35 4.94 8.70
CA GLU A 95 -2.66 5.02 9.36
C GLU A 95 -3.60 6.08 8.75
N GLN A 96 -3.06 7.13 8.13
CA GLN A 96 -3.83 8.17 7.46
C GLN A 96 -4.61 7.70 6.21
N TYR A 97 -4.38 6.48 5.72
CA TYR A 97 -5.02 5.89 4.54
C TYR A 97 -5.96 4.73 4.86
N LEU A 98 -6.26 4.52 6.15
CA LEU A 98 -7.12 3.45 6.65
C LEU A 98 -8.55 3.92 6.91
#